data_AF-A0A920B6I4-F1
#
_entry.id   AF-A0A920B6I4-F1
#
_cell.length_a   1.000
_cell.length_b   1.000
_cell.length_c   1.000
_cell.angle_alpha   90.00
_cell.angle_beta   90.00
_cell.angle_gamma   90.00
#
_symmetry.space_group_name_H-M   'P 1'
#
loop_
_entity.id
_entity.type
_entity.pdbx_description
1 polymer ?
#
loop_
_entity_poly.entity_id
_entity_poly.type
_entity_poly.pdbx_seq_one_letter_code
_entity_poly.pdbx_strand_id
1 'polypeptide(L)'
;MSSDSTNWTNITAANDTVSVNDTSIVYTNYESNTLTVDPVINGIDGYQYRVIVSNPGFKCAVADTSNITTLVVRDDFDGDGIRDDVDVDDDNDGILDQYEGKAL
;
A
#
# COMPACT_ATOMS: atom_id res chain seq x y z
N MET A 1 -4.09 5.88 8.47
CA MET A 1 -4.62 5.27 7.23
C MET A 1 -6.10 5.58 7.09
N SER A 2 -6.63 5.50 5.86
CA SER A 2 -8.05 5.64 5.53
C SER A 2 -8.37 4.85 4.27
N SER A 3 -9.55 4.23 4.19
CA SER A 3 -10.06 3.56 2.98
C SER A 3 -11.13 4.38 2.25
N ASP A 4 -11.53 5.53 2.79
CA ASP A 4 -12.67 6.32 2.30
C ASP A 4 -12.38 7.84 2.23
N SER A 5 -11.13 8.25 2.47
CA SER A 5 -10.67 9.64 2.56
C SER A 5 -11.26 10.49 3.70
N THR A 6 -12.23 9.98 4.46
CA THR A 6 -13.00 10.76 5.44
C THR A 6 -12.75 10.29 6.87
N ASN A 7 -12.75 8.97 7.10
CA ASN A 7 -12.48 8.36 8.38
C ASN A 7 -11.01 7.96 8.44
N TRP A 8 -10.31 8.48 9.46
CA TRP A 8 -8.87 8.28 9.65
C TRP A 8 -8.59 7.51 10.92
N THR A 9 -7.80 6.45 10.79
CA THR A 9 -7.35 5.61 11.90
C THR A 9 -5.83 5.68 12.02
N ASN A 10 -5.34 5.93 13.22
CA ASN A 10 -3.90 5.85 13.52
C ASN A 10 -3.49 4.37 13.57
N ILE A 11 -2.33 4.07 12.96
CA ILE A 11 -1.73 2.74 13.04
C ILE A 11 -0.99 2.65 14.38
N THR A 12 -1.21 1.56 15.09
CA THR A 12 -0.72 1.26 16.44
C THR A 12 -0.53 -0.25 16.55
N ALA A 13 0.12 -0.74 17.61
CA ALA A 13 0.26 -2.18 17.86
C ALA A 13 -1.08 -2.95 17.99
N ALA A 14 -2.21 -2.26 18.18
CA ALA A 14 -3.53 -2.90 18.27
C ALA A 14 -4.18 -3.14 16.89
N ASN A 15 -3.69 -2.47 15.84
CA ASN A 15 -4.29 -2.48 14.50
C ASN A 15 -3.22 -2.37 13.39
N ASP A 16 -2.00 -2.81 13.68
CA ASP A 16 -0.90 -2.92 12.72
C ASP A 16 -1.04 -4.15 11.82
N THR A 17 -2.02 -5.02 12.07
CA THR A 17 -2.42 -6.09 11.16
C THR A 17 -3.89 -5.92 10.77
N VAL A 18 -4.16 -5.82 9.47
CA VAL A 18 -5.51 -5.67 8.92
C VAL A 18 -5.79 -6.81 7.97
N SER A 19 -6.87 -7.56 8.21
CA SER A 19 -7.31 -8.61 7.30
C SER A 19 -8.20 -8.03 6.20
N VAL A 20 -7.79 -8.22 4.94
CA VAL A 20 -8.52 -7.82 3.74
C VAL A 20 -8.53 -9.02 2.80
N ASN A 21 -9.72 -9.45 2.36
CA ASN A 21 -9.89 -10.62 1.47
C ASN A 21 -9.11 -11.86 1.94
N ASP A 22 -9.24 -12.21 3.23
CA ASP A 22 -8.53 -13.32 3.89
C ASP A 22 -6.99 -13.22 3.90
N THR A 23 -6.43 -12.08 3.49
CA THR A 23 -5.00 -11.78 3.57
C THR A 23 -4.72 -10.83 4.72
N SER A 24 -3.70 -11.13 5.54
CA SER A 24 -3.27 -10.27 6.63
C SER A 24 -2.21 -9.28 6.12
N ILE A 25 -2.60 -8.02 5.99
CA ILE A 25 -1.71 -6.90 5.66
C ILE A 25 -1.04 -6.42 6.93
N VAL A 26 0.28 -6.38 6.96
CA VAL A 26 1.07 -5.97 8.12
C VAL A 26 1.69 -4.60 7.87
N TYR A 27 1.46 -3.71 8.82
CA TYR A 27 2.08 -2.40 8.90
C TYR A 27 3.28 -2.46 9.85
N THR A 28 4.47 -2.16 9.35
CA THR A 28 5.68 -2.05 10.19
C THR A 28 6.29 -0.66 10.08
N ASN A 29 7.17 -0.32 11.02
CA ASN A 29 7.87 0.96 11.09
C ASN A 29 6.94 2.19 11.24
N TYR A 30 5.68 2.02 11.66
CA TYR A 30 4.66 3.07 11.74
C TYR A 30 4.96 4.20 12.76
N GLU A 31 5.94 4.02 13.64
CA GLU A 31 6.44 5.08 14.55
C GLU A 31 7.69 5.79 14.01
N SER A 32 8.17 5.41 12.82
CA SER A 32 9.39 5.94 12.20
C SER A 32 9.08 6.91 11.06
N ASN A 33 10.12 7.35 10.37
CA ASN A 33 10.03 8.21 9.19
C ASN A 33 9.56 7.45 7.94
N THR A 34 9.43 6.13 8.02
CA THR A 34 9.07 5.22 6.93
C THR A 34 7.96 4.28 7.39
N LEU A 35 6.85 4.21 6.65
CA LEU A 35 5.81 3.20 6.86
C LEU A 35 6.02 2.07 5.85
N THR A 36 6.03 0.83 6.32
CA THR A 36 6.06 -0.37 5.45
C THR A 36 4.69 -1.03 5.48
N VAL A 37 4.20 -1.43 4.31
CA VAL A 37 2.94 -2.16 4.10
C VAL A 37 3.29 -3.42 3.32
N ASP A 38 3.06 -4.59 3.91
CA ASP A 38 3.44 -5.87 3.31
C ASP A 38 2.53 -7.00 3.82
N PRO A 39 1.97 -7.86 2.95
CA PRO A 39 1.98 -7.78 1.49
C PRO A 39 1.12 -6.63 0.96
N VAL A 40 1.28 -6.31 -0.33
CA VAL A 40 0.39 -5.40 -1.06
C VAL A 40 -0.55 -6.24 -1.93
N ILE A 41 -1.85 -5.94 -1.87
CA ILE A 41 -2.89 -6.65 -2.63
C ILE A 41 -3.90 -5.67 -3.24
N ASN A 42 -4.61 -6.10 -4.29
CA ASN A 42 -5.65 -5.29 -4.94
C ASN A 42 -6.77 -4.85 -3.97
N GLY A 43 -7.00 -5.57 -2.88
CA GLY A 43 -7.99 -5.19 -1.85
C GLY A 43 -7.65 -3.91 -1.06
N ILE A 44 -6.39 -3.44 -1.11
CA ILE A 44 -5.96 -2.19 -0.48
C ILE A 44 -5.62 -1.10 -1.50
N ASP A 45 -5.93 -1.32 -2.79
CA ASP A 45 -5.81 -0.27 -3.79
C ASP A 45 -6.68 0.94 -3.43
N GLY A 46 -6.14 2.13 -3.59
CA GLY A 46 -6.77 3.38 -3.20
C GLY A 46 -6.73 3.69 -1.71
N TYR A 47 -6.16 2.83 -0.85
CA TYR A 47 -5.96 3.15 0.56
C TYR A 47 -5.06 4.37 0.71
N GLN A 48 -5.37 5.23 1.68
CA GLN A 48 -4.73 6.51 1.87
C GLN A 48 -3.95 6.59 3.18
N TYR A 49 -2.82 7.29 3.13
CA TYR A 49 -1.91 7.46 4.25
C TYR A 49 -1.53 8.93 4.40
N ARG A 50 -1.31 9.33 5.66
CA ARG A 50 -0.77 10.63 6.04
C ARG A 50 0.00 10.47 7.34
N VAL A 51 0.98 11.34 7.56
CA VAL A 51 1.78 11.36 8.79
C VAL A 51 1.21 12.42 9.73
N ILE A 52 1.17 12.10 11.02
CA ILE A 52 0.84 13.05 12.08
C ILE A 52 2.07 13.21 12.95
N VAL A 53 2.65 14.40 12.98
CA VAL A 53 3.80 14.73 13.81
C VAL A 53 3.32 15.49 15.03
N SER A 54 3.63 14.95 16.22
CA SER A 54 3.27 15.57 17.49
C SER A 54 4.49 15.74 18.39
N ASN A 55 4.48 16.76 19.25
CA ASN A 55 5.53 16.99 20.24
C ASN A 55 4.99 16.67 21.65
N PRO A 56 5.35 15.52 22.24
CA PRO A 56 4.89 15.12 23.56
C PRO A 56 5.27 16.10 24.69
N GLY A 57 6.37 16.85 24.52
CA GLY A 57 6.85 17.85 25.47
C GLY A 57 6.05 19.17 25.47
N PHE A 58 5.22 19.40 24.44
CA PHE A 58 4.38 20.59 24.31
C PHE A 58 2.92 20.19 24.11
N LYS A 59 2.23 19.82 25.18
CA LYS A 59 0.83 19.35 25.16
C LYS A 59 -0.16 20.31 24.48
N CYS A 60 0.13 21.60 24.44
CA CYS A 60 -0.72 22.60 23.79
C CYS A 60 -0.42 22.79 22.30
N ALA A 61 0.64 22.18 21.78
CA ALA A 61 0.95 22.22 20.36
C ALA A 61 -0.04 21.34 19.60
N VAL A 62 -0.63 21.90 18.54
CA VAL A 62 -1.44 21.14 17.60
C VAL A 62 -0.51 20.25 16.79
N ALA A 63 -0.88 18.98 16.62
CA ALA A 63 -0.13 18.07 15.78
C ALA A 63 -0.18 18.53 14.32
N ASP A 64 0.95 18.49 13.64
CA ASP A 64 1.01 18.79 12.21
C ASP A 64 0.70 17.54 11.40
N THR A 65 -0.02 17.71 10.29
CA THR A 65 -0.49 16.59 9.46
C THR A 65 -0.03 16.80 8.03
N SER A 66 0.64 15.80 7.47
CA SER A 66 1.10 15.86 6.08
C SER A 66 -0.08 15.89 5.08
N ASN A 67 0.23 16.19 3.82
CA ASN A 67 -0.68 15.86 2.74
C ASN A 67 -0.96 14.35 2.69
N ILE A 68 -2.07 14.00 2.03
CA ILE A 68 -2.46 12.61 1.79
C ILE A 68 -1.61 12.03 0.66
N THR A 69 -1.22 10.77 0.81
CA THR A 69 -0.73 9.92 -0.28
C THR A 69 -1.69 8.75 -0.47
N THR A 70 -1.86 8.29 -1.71
CA THR A 70 -2.75 7.17 -2.07
C THR A 70 -1.90 6.01 -2.54
N LEU A 71 -2.12 4.82 -1.98
CA LEU A 71 -1.55 3.58 -2.46
C LEU A 71 -2.23 3.21 -3.78
N VAL A 72 -1.41 2.97 -4.79
CA VAL A 72 -1.85 2.45 -6.08
C VAL A 72 -1.20 1.09 -6.24
N VAL A 73 -2.03 0.06 -6.29
CA VAL A 73 -1.59 -1.30 -6.61
C VAL A 73 -1.71 -1.50 -8.11
N ARG A 74 -0.73 -2.20 -8.67
CA ARG A 74 -0.68 -2.53 -10.09
C ARG A 74 -0.40 -4.02 -10.21
N ASP A 75 -0.92 -4.60 -11.29
CA ASP A 75 -0.74 -6.01 -11.58
C ASP A 75 0.74 -6.28 -11.98
N ASP A 76 1.20 -7.48 -11.65
CA ASP A 76 2.55 -8.03 -11.74
C ASP A 76 2.37 -9.57 -11.68
N PHE A 77 2.05 -10.18 -12.83
CA PHE A 77 1.51 -11.53 -12.91
C PHE A 77 2.57 -12.61 -12.59
N ASP A 78 3.81 -12.44 -13.06
CA ASP A 78 4.93 -13.35 -12.75
C ASP A 78 5.65 -13.00 -11.43
N GLY A 79 5.42 -11.81 -10.88
CA GLY A 79 5.97 -11.36 -9.59
C GLY A 79 7.45 -10.98 -9.67
N ASP A 80 7.98 -10.65 -10.85
CA ASP A 80 9.37 -10.26 -11.03
C ASP A 80 9.67 -8.80 -10.66
N GLY A 81 8.60 -8.02 -10.38
CA GLY A 81 8.66 -6.62 -9.97
C GLY A 81 8.59 -5.63 -11.14
N ILE A 82 8.45 -6.11 -12.37
CA ILE A 82 7.97 -5.37 -13.53
C ILE A 82 6.43 -5.42 -13.49
N ARG A 83 5.77 -4.42 -14.07
CA ARG A 83 4.30 -4.40 -14.08
C ARG A 83 3.84 -4.89 -15.42
N ASP A 84 2.71 -5.58 -15.46
CA ASP A 84 2.10 -6.10 -16.70
C ASP A 84 1.91 -4.98 -17.76
N ASP A 85 1.73 -3.71 -17.35
CA ASP A 85 1.60 -2.60 -18.31
C ASP A 85 2.90 -2.19 -19.03
N VAL A 86 4.04 -2.70 -18.56
CA VAL A 86 5.38 -2.44 -19.10
C VAL A 86 6.23 -3.69 -19.29
N ASP A 87 5.78 -4.84 -18.78
CA ASP A 87 6.35 -6.13 -19.12
C ASP A 87 6.06 -6.46 -20.58
N VAL A 88 6.91 -7.30 -21.17
CA VAL A 88 6.78 -7.79 -22.53
C VAL A 88 6.40 -9.27 -22.57
N ASP A 89 6.38 -9.91 -21.41
CA ASP A 89 6.11 -11.33 -21.15
C ASP A 89 5.53 -11.44 -19.73
N ASP A 90 4.23 -11.14 -19.59
CA ASP A 90 3.52 -10.97 -18.30
C ASP A 90 3.60 -12.22 -17.39
N ASP A 91 3.76 -13.42 -17.95
CA ASP A 91 3.86 -14.68 -17.21
C ASP A 91 5.22 -15.39 -17.27
N ASN A 92 6.17 -14.83 -18.02
CA ASN A 92 7.54 -15.29 -18.17
C ASN A 92 7.63 -16.76 -18.62
N ASP A 93 6.67 -17.22 -19.42
CA ASP A 93 6.67 -18.55 -20.02
C ASP A 93 7.61 -18.66 -21.24
N GLY A 94 8.11 -17.51 -21.72
CA GLY A 94 9.02 -17.35 -22.84
C GLY A 94 8.35 -16.98 -24.17
N ILE A 95 7.06 -16.65 -24.17
CA ILE A 95 6.31 -16.13 -25.32
C ILE A 95 5.90 -14.68 -25.02
N LEU A 96 6.39 -13.73 -25.83
CA LEU A 96 6.00 -12.32 -25.64
C LEU A 96 4.48 -12.10 -25.84
N ASP A 97 3.84 -11.24 -25.05
CA ASP A 97 2.38 -11.03 -25.04
C ASP A 97 1.81 -10.70 -26.43
N GLN A 98 2.60 -10.04 -27.28
CA GLN A 98 2.23 -9.76 -28.68
C GLN A 98 1.92 -11.02 -29.52
N TYR A 99 2.32 -12.20 -29.05
CA TYR A 99 2.15 -13.50 -29.69
C TYR A 99 1.18 -14.44 -28.96
N GLU A 100 0.65 -14.07 -27.79
CA GLU A 100 -0.15 -14.97 -26.94
C GLU A 100 -1.66 -14.93 -27.21
N GLY A 101 -2.16 -13.87 -27.86
CA GLY A 101 -3.60 -13.65 -27.97
C GLY A 101 -4.15 -13.01 -26.69
N LYS A 102 -5.46 -13.04 -26.43
CA LYS A 102 -6.00 -12.34 -25.23
C LYS A 102 -5.40 -12.93 -23.94
N ALA A 103 -4.59 -12.08 -23.28
CA ALA A 103 -3.72 -12.30 -22.12
C ALA A 103 -4.27 -13.22 -21.02
N LEU A 104 -3.49 -14.25 -20.73
CA LEU A 104 -2.91 -14.48 -19.41
C LEU A 104 -1.46 -14.03 -19.49
#